data_AF-A0A223E4K5-F1
#
_entry.id   AF-A0A223E4K5-F1
#
_cell.length_a   1.000
_cell.length_b   1.000
_cell.length_c   1.000
_cell.angle_alpha   90.00
_cell.angle_beta   90.00
_cell.angle_gamma   90.00
#
_symmetry.space_group_name_H-M   'P 1'
#
loop_
_entity.id
_entity.type
_entity.pdbx_description
1 polymer ?
#
loop_
_entity_poly.entity_id
_entity_poly.type
_entity_poly.pdbx_seq_one_letter_code
_entity_poly.pdbx_strand_id
1 'polypeptide(L)'
;MAKDPRYVGNLPKIGIRPTIDGRRKGVRESLEETTMNMAKAVAKLLEENVFYYNGQPVECVIADTCIGGVKEAAEAAEKFAREGVGVSITVTPCWCYGTETMDMDPHIPKAVWGFNGTERPGAVYLAAVLAGYNQKGLPAFGIYGKDVQDAGDTNIPEDVKEKLIRFAKAGLAVAMMKGKSYLSIGSVSMGIAGSVVQEDFFQNYLGMRNEYVDMSEFVRRIELEIYDKEEYERALKWVKENCKVGPDNNRDDFKRTEEQKEKDWEISVKMALIARDLMVGNKKLEEMGYGEEALGRNAIVAGFQGQRQWTDYFPNGDFMETILNSSFDWNGKRAPYIFATENDNLNGISMLFGYLLTNTAQIFADVRTYWSPEAVKRVTGYTLEGRAANGIIHLINSGAAALDGTGEQTKDGKPVIKPYYELTDEDIKKCLEATQFRPASTEYFRGGGYSTDFLTKGGMPVTISRLNIVKGLGPVLQIAEGYTVDLPEEVHDVLDKRTDPTWPTTWFVPNLTGEGAFKDVYSVMNNWGANHCSISYGHIGADLITLASILRIPVNMHNVPEEKIFRPDAWSMFGTKDLEGADYRACKNFGPIYK
;
A
#
# COMPACT_ATOMS: atom_id res chain seq x y z
N MET A 1 3.04 21.25 12.70
CA MET A 1 3.14 20.27 11.60
C MET A 1 3.58 18.97 12.23
N ALA A 2 2.85 17.90 11.99
CA ALA A 2 3.27 16.57 12.37
C ALA A 2 4.57 16.21 11.63
N LYS A 3 5.66 16.06 12.38
CA LYS A 3 6.94 15.63 11.82
C LYS A 3 6.82 14.17 11.40
N ASP A 4 7.36 13.81 10.24
CA ASP A 4 7.46 12.41 9.86
C ASP A 4 8.44 11.69 10.82
N PRO A 5 8.00 10.64 11.54
CA PRO A 5 8.84 10.01 12.56
C PRO A 5 10.01 9.21 11.98
N ARG A 6 9.99 8.85 10.69
CA ARG A 6 11.04 8.05 10.04
C ARG A 6 11.77 8.80 8.93
N TYR A 7 11.04 9.59 8.16
CA TYR A 7 11.56 10.15 6.92
C TYR A 7 11.85 11.65 7.05
N VAL A 8 12.62 12.18 6.10
CA VAL A 8 12.92 13.61 6.06
C VAL A 8 11.65 14.42 5.78
N GLY A 9 11.40 15.44 6.61
CA GLY A 9 10.33 16.41 6.44
C GLY A 9 9.16 16.22 7.42
N ASN A 10 8.01 16.73 7.01
CA ASN A 10 6.74 16.62 7.74
C ASN A 10 5.76 15.74 6.95
N LEU A 11 4.76 15.20 7.64
CA LEU A 11 3.67 14.46 7.00
C LEU A 11 2.81 15.43 6.15
N PRO A 12 2.34 15.01 4.96
CA PRO A 12 1.63 15.89 4.04
C PRO A 12 0.23 16.21 4.54
N LYS A 13 -0.16 17.48 4.46
CA LYS A 13 -1.48 17.94 4.93
C LYS A 13 -2.54 17.97 3.82
N ILE A 14 -3.81 18.05 4.21
CA ILE A 14 -4.93 18.28 3.29
C ILE A 14 -5.35 19.75 3.37
N GLY A 15 -5.28 20.48 2.25
CA GLY A 15 -5.73 21.86 2.13
C GLY A 15 -7.21 21.95 1.78
N ILE A 16 -8.01 22.62 2.60
CA ILE A 16 -9.45 22.83 2.37
C ILE A 16 -9.72 24.26 1.87
N ARG A 17 -10.35 24.37 0.70
CA ARG A 17 -10.57 25.62 -0.05
C ARG A 17 -12.06 25.97 -0.04
N PRO A 18 -12.57 26.74 0.92
CA PRO A 18 -13.95 27.24 0.90
C PRO A 18 -14.13 28.29 -0.21
N THR A 19 -14.75 27.94 -1.33
CA THR A 19 -15.02 28.90 -2.42
C THR A 19 -16.41 29.52 -2.28
N ILE A 20 -16.53 30.81 -2.65
CA ILE A 20 -17.75 31.60 -2.42
C ILE A 20 -18.08 32.50 -3.61
N ASP A 21 -19.32 32.97 -3.69
CA ASP A 21 -19.70 34.06 -4.62
C ASP A 21 -18.96 35.35 -4.24
N GLY A 22 -18.22 35.93 -5.19
CA GLY A 22 -17.42 37.13 -4.96
C GLY A 22 -18.25 38.42 -4.77
N ARG A 23 -19.54 38.42 -5.08
CA ARG A 23 -20.41 39.61 -4.99
C ARG A 23 -20.67 40.01 -3.54
N ARG A 24 -20.19 41.20 -3.17
CA ARG A 24 -20.47 41.85 -1.88
C ARG A 24 -21.83 42.56 -1.88
N LYS A 25 -22.16 43.23 -0.77
CA LYS A 25 -23.41 43.99 -0.54
C LYS A 25 -24.63 43.07 -0.35
N GLY A 26 -24.43 41.91 0.26
CA GLY A 26 -25.48 41.04 0.79
C GLY A 26 -25.32 39.58 0.42
N VAL A 27 -24.80 39.27 -0.78
CA VAL A 27 -24.70 37.87 -1.25
C VAL A 27 -23.60 37.14 -0.51
N ARG A 28 -22.34 37.58 -0.67
CA ARG A 28 -21.18 36.95 -0.03
C ARG A 28 -21.33 36.94 1.50
N GLU A 29 -21.70 38.07 2.08
CA GLU A 29 -21.84 38.23 3.53
C GLU A 29 -22.85 37.24 4.13
N SER A 30 -23.90 36.86 3.38
CA SER A 30 -24.88 35.85 3.81
C SER A 30 -24.39 34.40 3.73
N LEU A 31 -23.25 34.13 3.10
CA LEU A 31 -22.74 32.78 2.81
C LEU A 31 -21.37 32.48 3.45
N GLU A 32 -20.66 33.49 3.97
CA GLU A 32 -19.32 33.33 4.57
C GLU A 32 -19.33 32.25 5.66
N GLU A 33 -20.27 32.31 6.60
CA GLU A 33 -20.36 31.37 7.71
C GLU A 33 -20.67 29.94 7.23
N THR A 34 -21.69 29.77 6.38
CA THR A 34 -22.06 28.45 5.84
C THR A 34 -20.92 27.82 5.05
N THR A 35 -20.24 28.59 4.20
CA THR A 35 -19.13 28.11 3.36
C THR A 35 -17.94 27.69 4.23
N MET A 36 -17.60 28.50 5.23
CA MET A 36 -16.50 28.19 6.14
C MET A 36 -16.84 26.99 7.06
N ASN A 37 -18.09 26.85 7.49
CA ASN A 37 -18.53 25.71 8.28
C ASN A 37 -18.51 24.40 7.48
N MET A 38 -18.81 24.44 6.18
CA MET A 38 -18.63 23.29 5.29
C MET A 38 -17.15 22.85 5.22
N ALA A 39 -16.21 23.79 5.13
CA ALA A 39 -14.78 23.49 5.17
C ALA A 39 -14.34 22.86 6.51
N LYS A 40 -14.82 23.40 7.63
CA LYS A 40 -14.57 22.84 8.97
C LYS A 40 -15.17 21.45 9.14
N ALA A 41 -16.35 21.20 8.59
CA ALA A 41 -17.00 19.89 8.65
C ALA A 41 -16.20 18.83 7.88
N VAL A 42 -15.67 19.16 6.70
CA VAL A 42 -14.77 18.27 5.95
C VAL A 42 -13.47 18.04 6.71
N ALA A 43 -12.84 19.10 7.24
CA ALA A 43 -11.61 18.96 8.03
C ALA A 43 -11.81 18.00 9.21
N LYS A 44 -12.90 18.19 9.97
CA LYS A 44 -13.28 17.33 11.09
C LYS A 44 -13.53 15.88 10.64
N LEU A 45 -14.30 15.67 9.58
CA LEU A 45 -14.56 14.32 9.04
C LEU A 45 -13.24 13.59 8.73
N LEU A 46 -12.31 14.27 8.07
CA LEU A 46 -11.04 13.67 7.65
C LEU A 46 -10.13 13.41 8.85
N GLU A 47 -10.04 14.35 9.79
CA GLU A 47 -9.28 14.21 11.04
C GLU A 47 -9.79 13.06 11.92
N GLU A 48 -11.10 12.75 11.87
CA GLU A 48 -11.70 11.66 12.65
C GLU A 48 -11.59 10.27 11.98
N ASN A 49 -11.37 10.20 10.65
CA ASN A 49 -11.49 8.95 9.89
C ASN A 49 -10.25 8.58 9.06
N VAL A 50 -9.31 9.52 8.85
CA VAL A 50 -8.10 9.29 8.07
C VAL A 50 -6.89 9.52 8.95
N PHE A 51 -5.99 8.55 8.96
CA PHE A 51 -4.82 8.54 9.82
C PHE A 51 -3.57 8.33 8.97
N TYR A 52 -2.48 8.99 9.34
CA TYR A 52 -1.17 8.71 8.81
C TYR A 52 -0.69 7.32 9.24
N TYR A 53 0.37 6.84 8.61
CA TYR A 53 0.93 5.52 8.87
C TYR A 53 1.37 5.30 10.32
N ASN A 54 1.65 6.37 11.08
CA ASN A 54 2.04 6.34 12.48
C ASN A 54 0.84 6.41 13.47
N GLY A 55 -0.40 6.39 12.96
CA GLY A 55 -1.62 6.46 13.75
C GLY A 55 -2.04 7.85 14.20
N GLN A 56 -1.31 8.90 13.83
CA GLN A 56 -1.78 10.27 14.05
C GLN A 56 -2.91 10.59 13.05
N PRO A 57 -3.97 11.30 13.49
CA PRO A 57 -4.97 11.80 12.56
C PRO A 57 -4.32 12.76 11.56
N VAL A 58 -4.86 12.80 10.34
CA VAL A 58 -4.35 13.69 9.30
C VAL A 58 -4.55 15.16 9.69
N GLU A 59 -3.64 16.05 9.29
CA GLU A 59 -3.78 17.49 9.58
C GLU A 59 -4.45 18.19 8.39
N CYS A 60 -5.52 18.93 8.64
CA CYS A 60 -6.15 19.79 7.63
C CYS A 60 -5.72 21.27 7.76
N VAL A 61 -5.59 21.97 6.63
CA VAL A 61 -5.30 23.40 6.56
C VAL A 61 -6.40 24.10 5.79
N ILE A 62 -7.19 24.92 6.45
CA ILE A 62 -8.26 25.70 5.80
C ILE A 62 -7.67 27.02 5.31
N ALA A 63 -8.08 27.50 4.13
CA ALA A 63 -7.73 28.85 3.67
C ALA A 63 -8.16 29.92 4.69
N ASP A 64 -7.40 31.01 4.82
CA ASP A 64 -7.68 32.06 5.82
C ASP A 64 -9.00 32.79 5.58
N THR A 65 -9.42 32.86 4.32
CA THR A 65 -10.67 33.50 3.86
C THR A 65 -11.41 32.58 2.90
N CYS A 66 -12.71 32.82 2.72
CA CYS A 66 -13.43 32.24 1.59
C CYS A 66 -12.89 32.82 0.27
N ILE A 67 -12.81 31.97 -0.75
CA ILE A 67 -12.18 32.27 -2.04
C ILE A 67 -13.26 32.67 -3.05
N GLY A 68 -13.40 33.97 -3.28
CA GLY A 68 -14.33 34.56 -4.24
C GLY A 68 -13.69 34.99 -5.57
N GLY A 69 -12.36 34.93 -5.68
CA GLY A 69 -11.64 35.24 -6.92
C GLY A 69 -10.13 34.97 -6.82
N VAL A 70 -9.41 35.38 -7.87
CA VAL A 70 -8.00 34.98 -8.11
C VAL A 70 -7.06 35.38 -6.97
N LYS A 71 -7.26 36.54 -6.36
CA LYS A 71 -6.38 37.01 -5.27
C LYS A 71 -6.44 36.10 -4.05
N GLU A 72 -7.65 35.76 -3.60
CA GLU A 72 -7.87 34.88 -2.45
C GLU A 72 -7.43 33.44 -2.78
N ALA A 73 -7.59 33.01 -4.03
CA ALA A 73 -7.06 31.72 -4.49
C ALA A 73 -5.52 31.66 -4.42
N ALA A 74 -4.83 32.75 -4.77
CA ALA A 74 -3.39 32.87 -4.67
C ALA A 74 -2.91 32.92 -3.21
N GLU A 75 -3.63 33.62 -2.33
CA GLU A 75 -3.35 33.65 -0.89
C GLU A 75 -3.49 32.26 -0.26
N ALA A 76 -4.52 31.49 -0.64
CA ALA A 76 -4.69 30.10 -0.22
C ALA A 76 -3.55 29.21 -0.71
N ALA A 77 -3.14 29.34 -1.97
CA ALA A 77 -2.01 28.59 -2.53
C ALA A 77 -0.69 28.89 -1.80
N GLU A 78 -0.41 30.16 -1.50
CA GLU A 78 0.78 30.58 -0.75
C GLU A 78 0.79 30.03 0.67
N LYS A 79 -0.35 30.04 1.37
CA LYS A 79 -0.49 29.38 2.67
C LYS A 79 -0.22 27.88 2.55
N PHE A 80 -0.84 27.21 1.59
CA PHE A 80 -0.74 25.77 1.42
C PHE A 80 0.68 25.30 1.10
N ALA A 81 1.40 26.05 0.25
CA ALA A 81 2.80 25.78 -0.05
C ALA A 81 3.68 25.86 1.21
N ARG A 82 3.50 26.91 2.03
CA ARG A 82 4.25 27.06 3.30
C ARG A 82 3.88 26.00 4.34
N GLU A 83 2.63 25.55 4.35
CA GLU A 83 2.11 24.58 5.32
C GLU A 83 2.38 23.11 4.95
N GLY A 84 2.96 22.83 3.79
CA GLY A 84 3.25 21.47 3.33
C GLY A 84 2.00 20.69 2.91
N VAL A 85 1.02 21.37 2.29
CA VAL A 85 -0.18 20.73 1.74
C VAL A 85 0.20 19.89 0.53
N GLY A 86 -0.21 18.61 0.54
CA GLY A 86 0.02 17.67 -0.55
C GLY A 86 -1.26 17.27 -1.32
N VAL A 87 -2.44 17.65 -0.81
CA VAL A 87 -3.76 17.30 -1.35
C VAL A 87 -4.70 18.48 -1.16
N SER A 88 -5.56 18.81 -2.14
CA SER A 88 -6.53 19.89 -2.00
C SER A 88 -7.98 19.44 -2.19
N ILE A 89 -8.88 20.00 -1.37
CA ILE A 89 -10.33 19.80 -1.48
C ILE A 89 -11.01 21.17 -1.50
N THR A 90 -11.70 21.47 -2.58
CA THR A 90 -12.53 22.68 -2.70
C THR A 90 -13.96 22.36 -2.28
N VAL A 91 -14.57 23.23 -1.48
CA VAL A 91 -15.95 23.06 -1.00
C VAL A 91 -16.75 24.32 -1.23
N THR A 92 -18.02 24.20 -1.61
CA THR A 92 -18.92 25.36 -1.64
C THR A 92 -20.41 24.98 -1.54
N PRO A 93 -21.21 25.82 -0.88
CA PRO A 93 -22.66 25.75 -0.94
C PRO A 93 -23.27 26.58 -2.09
N CYS A 94 -22.49 27.28 -2.92
CA CYS A 94 -23.02 28.30 -3.82
C CYS A 94 -22.34 28.39 -5.18
N TRP A 95 -22.81 29.31 -6.02
CA TRP A 95 -22.10 29.70 -7.25
C TRP A 95 -20.77 30.38 -6.90
N CYS A 96 -19.70 30.06 -7.62
CA CYS A 96 -18.43 30.81 -7.57
C CYS A 96 -17.87 30.98 -8.99
N TYR A 97 -16.88 31.85 -9.15
CA TYR A 97 -16.30 32.17 -10.46
C TYR A 97 -15.30 31.10 -10.88
N GLY A 98 -15.79 30.01 -11.49
CA GLY A 98 -15.05 28.82 -11.94
C GLY A 98 -13.52 28.95 -12.00
N THR A 99 -12.97 29.42 -13.13
CA THR A 99 -11.52 29.50 -13.35
C THR A 99 -10.79 30.54 -12.50
N GLU A 100 -11.50 31.49 -11.89
CA GLU A 100 -10.88 32.47 -11.00
C GLU A 100 -10.59 31.87 -9.60
N THR A 101 -11.32 30.82 -9.23
CA THR A 101 -11.28 30.22 -7.89
C THR A 101 -10.63 28.83 -7.86
N MET A 102 -10.30 28.26 -9.01
CA MET A 102 -9.73 26.92 -9.11
C MET A 102 -8.32 26.82 -8.51
N ASP A 103 -7.95 25.63 -8.05
CA ASP A 103 -6.58 25.29 -7.70
C ASP A 103 -5.77 24.94 -8.95
N MET A 104 -4.76 25.75 -9.27
CA MET A 104 -3.95 25.62 -10.48
C MET A 104 -2.70 24.74 -10.33
N ASP A 105 -2.37 24.21 -9.15
CA ASP A 105 -1.16 23.40 -8.96
C ASP A 105 -1.28 22.03 -9.68
N PRO A 106 -0.48 21.74 -10.73
CA PRO A 106 -0.63 20.51 -11.49
C PRO A 106 -0.17 19.24 -10.73
N HIS A 107 0.59 19.39 -9.65
CA HIS A 107 1.30 18.30 -8.99
C HIS A 107 0.65 17.78 -7.72
N ILE A 108 -0.47 18.36 -7.28
CA ILE A 108 -1.23 17.85 -6.13
C ILE A 108 -2.57 17.27 -6.57
N PRO A 109 -3.01 16.14 -5.97
CA PRO A 109 -4.34 15.61 -6.19
C PRO A 109 -5.38 16.60 -5.66
N LYS A 110 -6.47 16.78 -6.42
CA LYS A 110 -7.49 17.77 -6.11
C LYS A 110 -8.92 17.26 -6.30
N ALA A 111 -9.81 17.64 -5.40
CA ALA A 111 -11.24 17.33 -5.47
C ALA A 111 -12.09 18.58 -5.25
N VAL A 112 -13.34 18.53 -5.72
CA VAL A 112 -14.34 19.58 -5.51
C VAL A 112 -15.64 18.95 -5.01
N TRP A 113 -16.14 19.41 -3.87
CA TRP A 113 -17.47 19.08 -3.37
C TRP A 113 -18.41 20.28 -3.50
N GLY A 114 -19.42 20.14 -4.35
CA GLY A 114 -20.53 21.10 -4.44
C GLY A 114 -21.72 20.60 -3.63
N PHE A 115 -22.21 21.42 -2.70
CA PHE A 115 -23.41 21.12 -1.93
C PHE A 115 -24.61 20.95 -2.87
N ASN A 116 -25.41 19.90 -2.64
CA ASN A 116 -26.63 19.65 -3.40
C ASN A 116 -27.82 20.38 -2.75
N GLY A 117 -27.79 21.71 -2.78
CA GLY A 117 -28.87 22.57 -2.31
C GLY A 117 -29.57 23.29 -3.45
N THR A 118 -30.77 23.83 -3.19
CA THR A 118 -31.56 24.53 -4.23
C THR A 118 -31.43 26.05 -4.15
N GLU A 119 -31.30 26.58 -2.94
CA GLU A 119 -31.30 28.00 -2.62
C GLU A 119 -30.05 28.71 -3.15
N ARG A 120 -28.95 27.97 -3.22
CA ARG A 120 -27.66 28.41 -3.75
C ARG A 120 -27.04 27.29 -4.59
N PRO A 121 -26.56 27.59 -5.81
CA PRO A 121 -26.30 26.56 -6.80
C PRO A 121 -24.89 25.96 -6.69
N GLY A 122 -24.57 25.31 -5.55
CA GLY A 122 -23.27 24.66 -5.30
C GLY A 122 -22.90 23.59 -6.34
N ALA A 123 -23.87 22.77 -6.75
CA ALA A 123 -23.69 21.78 -7.81
C ALA A 123 -23.41 22.40 -9.20
N VAL A 124 -23.91 23.63 -9.44
CA VAL A 124 -23.63 24.35 -10.70
C VAL A 124 -22.20 24.85 -10.72
N TYR A 125 -21.67 25.34 -9.59
CA TYR A 125 -20.24 25.63 -9.46
C TYR A 125 -19.40 24.38 -9.72
N LEU A 126 -19.76 23.25 -9.09
CA LEU A 126 -19.04 21.99 -9.26
C LEU A 126 -18.89 21.61 -10.74
N ALA A 127 -19.99 21.57 -11.49
CA ALA A 127 -19.94 21.27 -12.92
C ALA A 127 -19.11 22.29 -13.71
N ALA A 128 -19.27 23.58 -13.41
CA ALA A 128 -18.54 24.65 -14.11
C ALA A 128 -17.03 24.62 -13.85
N VAL A 129 -16.60 24.39 -12.62
CA VAL A 129 -15.17 24.35 -12.28
C VAL A 129 -14.52 23.06 -12.77
N LEU A 130 -15.21 21.91 -12.75
CA LEU A 130 -14.73 20.66 -13.34
C LEU A 130 -14.56 20.78 -14.86
N ALA A 131 -15.49 21.47 -15.55
CA ALA A 131 -15.31 21.79 -16.95
C ALA A 131 -14.05 22.66 -17.19
N GLY A 132 -13.78 23.63 -16.30
CA GLY A 132 -12.55 24.43 -16.32
C GLY A 132 -11.28 23.60 -16.10
N TYR A 133 -11.30 22.66 -15.15
CA TYR A 133 -10.24 21.69 -14.90
C TYR A 133 -9.95 20.83 -16.13
N ASN A 134 -10.99 20.27 -16.75
CA ASN A 134 -10.89 19.45 -17.95
C ASN A 134 -10.33 20.26 -19.13
N GLN A 135 -10.82 21.49 -19.34
CA GLN A 135 -10.35 22.38 -20.40
C GLN A 135 -8.86 22.74 -20.25
N LYS A 136 -8.36 22.82 -19.02
CA LYS A 136 -6.98 23.19 -18.70
C LYS A 136 -6.04 22.00 -18.54
N GLY A 137 -6.54 20.77 -18.69
CA GLY A 137 -5.74 19.56 -18.52
C GLY A 137 -5.27 19.32 -17.08
N LEU A 138 -6.07 19.72 -16.10
CA LEU A 138 -5.78 19.59 -14.67
C LEU A 138 -6.80 18.65 -14.02
N PRO A 139 -6.62 17.32 -14.06
CA PRO A 139 -7.60 16.37 -13.52
C PRO A 139 -8.01 16.69 -12.08
N ALA A 140 -9.33 16.75 -11.84
CA ALA A 140 -9.93 16.96 -10.53
C ALA A 140 -11.10 16.00 -10.30
N PHE A 141 -11.32 15.59 -9.05
CA PHE A 141 -12.42 14.71 -8.68
C PHE A 141 -13.69 15.52 -8.39
N GLY A 142 -14.83 15.06 -8.92
CA GLY A 142 -16.14 15.63 -8.63
C GLY A 142 -16.86 14.88 -7.52
N ILE A 143 -17.29 15.59 -6.48
CA ILE A 143 -18.07 15.05 -5.38
C ILE A 143 -19.43 15.76 -5.37
N TYR A 144 -20.47 15.00 -5.69
CA TYR A 144 -21.87 15.44 -5.71
C TYR A 144 -22.69 14.42 -4.92
N GLY A 145 -23.46 14.90 -3.94
CA GLY A 145 -24.35 14.08 -3.12
C GLY A 145 -25.64 13.78 -3.87
N LYS A 146 -26.15 12.54 -3.75
CA LYS A 146 -27.33 12.07 -4.47
C LYS A 146 -28.60 12.86 -4.14
N ASP A 147 -28.82 13.11 -2.85
CA ASP A 147 -30.06 13.69 -2.34
C ASP A 147 -29.89 15.20 -2.06
N VAL A 148 -30.97 15.95 -2.28
CA VAL A 148 -31.01 17.40 -2.01
C VAL A 148 -30.98 17.61 -0.49
N GLN A 149 -30.18 18.57 -0.03
CA GLN A 149 -30.09 18.99 1.37
C GLN A 149 -30.62 20.42 1.55
N ASP A 150 -31.25 20.68 2.69
CA ASP A 150 -31.77 22.01 3.05
C ASP A 150 -30.62 22.99 3.31
N ALA A 151 -30.82 24.28 2.99
CA ALA A 151 -29.83 25.31 3.28
C ALA A 151 -29.50 25.37 4.79
N GLY A 152 -28.20 25.26 5.11
CA GLY A 152 -27.71 25.26 6.49
C GLY A 152 -27.63 23.88 7.13
N ASP A 153 -28.04 22.81 6.45
CA ASP A 153 -27.70 21.45 6.88
C ASP A 153 -26.17 21.28 6.89
N THR A 154 -25.66 20.83 8.02
CA THR A 154 -24.22 20.65 8.28
C THR A 154 -23.81 19.18 8.24
N ASN A 155 -24.77 18.27 8.07
CA ASN A 155 -24.48 16.86 7.93
C ASN A 155 -23.85 16.58 6.55
N ILE A 156 -22.78 15.78 6.54
CA ILE A 156 -22.18 15.29 5.30
C ILE A 156 -22.88 13.96 4.96
N PRO A 157 -23.55 13.83 3.80
CA PRO A 157 -24.18 12.57 3.39
C PRO A 157 -23.19 11.40 3.29
N GLU A 158 -23.64 10.17 3.49
CA GLU A 158 -22.76 8.99 3.48
C GLU A 158 -22.05 8.76 2.13
N ASP A 159 -22.73 9.00 1.01
CA ASP A 159 -22.13 8.90 -0.33
C ASP A 159 -21.07 9.99 -0.59
N VAL A 160 -21.23 11.16 0.03
CA VAL A 160 -20.23 12.24 0.03
C VAL A 160 -19.06 11.88 0.95
N LYS A 161 -19.33 11.37 2.16
CA LYS A 161 -18.30 10.91 3.11
C LYS A 161 -17.40 9.85 2.48
N GLU A 162 -17.99 8.85 1.84
CA GLU A 162 -17.26 7.78 1.16
C GLU A 162 -16.27 8.35 0.12
N LYS A 163 -16.73 9.26 -0.76
CA LYS A 163 -15.89 9.88 -1.78
C LYS A 163 -14.81 10.78 -1.19
N LEU A 164 -15.12 11.58 -0.16
CA LEU A 164 -14.16 12.44 0.51
C LEU A 164 -13.04 11.62 1.17
N ILE A 165 -13.39 10.56 1.90
CA ILE A 165 -12.43 9.69 2.57
C ILE A 165 -11.59 8.92 1.55
N ARG A 166 -12.21 8.33 0.51
CA ARG A 166 -11.50 7.61 -0.56
C ARG A 166 -10.49 8.52 -1.27
N PHE A 167 -10.92 9.72 -1.67
CA PHE A 167 -10.03 10.70 -2.28
C PHE A 167 -8.90 11.12 -1.34
N ALA A 168 -9.20 11.43 -0.08
CA ALA A 168 -8.20 11.86 0.90
C ALA A 168 -7.12 10.78 1.12
N LYS A 169 -7.52 9.51 1.31
CA LYS A 169 -6.59 8.38 1.46
C LYS A 169 -5.68 8.22 0.24
N ALA A 170 -6.26 8.19 -0.96
CA ALA A 170 -5.50 8.04 -2.20
C ALA A 170 -4.58 9.23 -2.47
N GLY A 171 -5.06 10.46 -2.26
CA GLY A 171 -4.26 11.67 -2.42
C GLY A 171 -3.08 11.73 -1.44
N LEU A 172 -3.32 11.37 -0.17
CA LEU A 172 -2.26 11.32 0.85
C LEU A 172 -1.22 10.24 0.53
N ALA A 173 -1.63 9.08 0.01
CA ALA A 173 -0.70 8.06 -0.44
C ALA A 173 0.27 8.61 -1.51
N VAL A 174 -0.24 9.35 -2.51
CA VAL A 174 0.61 10.02 -3.51
C VAL A 174 1.55 11.04 -2.86
N ALA A 175 1.03 11.86 -1.94
CA ALA A 175 1.83 12.89 -1.28
C ALA A 175 2.92 12.30 -0.34
N MET A 176 2.66 11.15 0.29
CA MET A 176 3.62 10.46 1.17
C MET A 176 4.77 9.81 0.41
N MET A 177 4.55 9.35 -0.83
CA MET A 177 5.61 8.81 -1.69
C MET A 177 6.57 9.88 -2.20
N LYS A 178 6.06 11.08 -2.49
CA LYS A 178 6.84 12.17 -3.09
C LYS A 178 8.08 12.51 -2.25
N GLY A 179 9.24 12.52 -2.90
CA GLY A 179 10.53 12.85 -2.29
C GLY A 179 11.15 11.75 -1.44
N LYS A 180 10.51 10.59 -1.31
CA LYS A 180 11.07 9.40 -0.66
C LYS A 180 11.86 8.54 -1.65
N SER A 181 12.62 7.58 -1.16
CA SER A 181 13.42 6.67 -1.99
C SER A 181 12.83 5.27 -2.05
N TYR A 182 13.04 4.59 -3.17
CA TYR A 182 13.16 3.12 -3.21
C TYR A 182 14.62 2.75 -3.01
N LEU A 183 14.92 1.86 -2.07
CA LEU A 183 16.27 1.34 -1.86
C LEU A 183 16.41 -0.07 -2.46
N SER A 184 17.20 -0.19 -3.52
CA SER A 184 17.61 -1.47 -4.11
C SER A 184 18.82 -2.00 -3.37
N ILE A 185 18.66 -3.10 -2.62
CA ILE A 185 19.78 -3.80 -1.99
C ILE A 185 20.13 -5.04 -2.83
N GLY A 186 21.28 -4.95 -3.51
CA GLY A 186 21.58 -5.77 -4.68
C GLY A 186 20.96 -5.19 -5.94
N SER A 187 20.75 -6.06 -6.93
CA SER A 187 20.30 -5.74 -8.28
C SER A 187 19.19 -6.72 -8.70
N VAL A 188 19.29 -7.32 -9.88
CA VAL A 188 18.30 -8.24 -10.45
C VAL A 188 18.40 -9.61 -9.79
N SER A 189 17.29 -10.11 -9.25
CA SER A 189 17.20 -11.48 -8.75
C SER A 189 16.72 -12.40 -9.87
N MET A 190 17.54 -13.40 -10.25
CA MET A 190 17.16 -14.51 -11.14
C MET A 190 16.51 -14.13 -12.49
N GLY A 191 16.75 -12.91 -12.97
CA GLY A 191 16.12 -12.40 -14.20
C GLY A 191 14.65 -11.98 -14.04
N ILE A 192 14.15 -11.82 -12.81
CA ILE A 192 12.79 -11.34 -12.54
C ILE A 192 12.66 -9.91 -13.06
N ALA A 193 11.74 -9.70 -13.99
CA ALA A 193 11.55 -8.40 -14.64
C ALA A 193 11.23 -7.28 -13.63
N GLY A 194 10.46 -7.60 -12.59
CA GLY A 194 10.13 -6.66 -11.51
C GLY A 194 11.31 -6.26 -10.64
N SER A 195 12.45 -6.97 -10.70
CA SER A 195 13.69 -6.59 -10.00
C SER A 195 14.61 -5.71 -10.84
N VAL A 196 14.30 -5.52 -12.13
CA VAL A 196 14.94 -4.50 -12.97
C VAL A 196 14.32 -3.15 -12.60
N VAL A 197 15.06 -2.34 -11.86
CA VAL A 197 14.62 -1.00 -11.46
C VAL A 197 14.55 -0.09 -12.70
N GLN A 198 13.42 0.59 -12.88
CA GLN A 198 13.23 1.61 -13.92
C GLN A 198 13.03 2.98 -13.24
N GLU A 199 14.09 3.77 -13.17
CA GLU A 199 14.08 5.04 -12.45
C GLU A 199 13.04 6.02 -12.99
N ASP A 200 12.84 6.03 -14.31
CA ASP A 200 11.82 6.86 -14.97
C ASP A 200 10.40 6.60 -14.43
N PHE A 201 10.09 5.37 -14.00
CA PHE A 201 8.82 5.07 -13.37
C PHE A 201 8.71 5.75 -12.00
N PHE A 202 9.70 5.53 -11.12
CA PHE A 202 9.72 6.11 -9.78
C PHE A 202 9.70 7.64 -9.81
N GLN A 203 10.48 8.24 -10.68
CA GLN A 203 10.62 9.69 -10.77
C GLN A 203 9.36 10.33 -11.35
N ASN A 204 8.89 9.86 -12.52
CA ASN A 204 7.83 10.54 -13.25
C ASN A 204 6.42 10.22 -12.72
N TYR A 205 6.18 8.99 -12.22
CA TYR A 205 4.88 8.62 -11.68
C TYR A 205 4.78 8.85 -10.18
N LEU A 206 5.80 8.48 -9.41
CA LEU A 206 5.71 8.47 -7.94
C LEU A 206 6.40 9.67 -7.28
N GLY A 207 7.22 10.42 -8.03
CA GLY A 207 8.00 11.53 -7.49
C GLY A 207 9.06 11.05 -6.50
N MET A 208 9.49 9.79 -6.65
CA MET A 208 10.43 9.11 -5.77
C MET A 208 11.85 9.13 -6.34
N ARG A 209 12.83 8.91 -5.46
CA ARG A 209 14.23 8.65 -5.81
C ARG A 209 14.51 7.14 -5.84
N ASN A 210 15.63 6.78 -6.45
CA ASN A 210 16.17 5.42 -6.41
C ASN A 210 17.55 5.47 -5.77
N GLU A 211 17.76 4.67 -4.73
CA GLU A 211 19.03 4.47 -4.05
C GLU A 211 19.49 3.03 -4.27
N TYR A 212 20.80 2.84 -4.39
CA TYR A 212 21.40 1.56 -4.75
C TYR A 212 22.53 1.22 -3.79
N VAL A 213 22.46 0.02 -3.22
CA VAL A 213 23.48 -0.51 -2.31
C VAL A 213 23.74 -1.95 -2.74
N ASP A 214 25.00 -2.28 -3.03
CA ASP A 214 25.36 -3.68 -3.30
C ASP A 214 25.27 -4.52 -2.02
N MET A 215 24.96 -5.82 -2.14
CA MET A 215 24.82 -6.70 -0.97
C MET A 215 26.12 -6.88 -0.19
N SER A 216 27.29 -6.55 -0.75
CA SER A 216 28.55 -6.46 0.00
C SER A 216 28.50 -5.47 1.17
N GLU A 217 27.59 -4.50 1.17
CA GLU A 217 27.40 -3.60 2.31
C GLU A 217 26.91 -4.34 3.56
N PHE A 218 26.09 -5.38 3.42
CA PHE A 218 25.75 -6.24 4.55
C PHE A 218 26.99 -6.94 5.09
N VAL A 219 27.85 -7.48 4.21
CA VAL A 219 29.09 -8.15 4.61
C VAL A 219 29.97 -7.17 5.39
N ARG A 220 30.20 -5.97 4.85
CA ARG A 220 30.97 -4.92 5.50
C ARG A 220 30.42 -4.59 6.89
N ARG A 221 29.10 -4.38 7.01
CA ARG A 221 28.48 -4.02 8.29
C ARG A 221 28.46 -5.16 9.29
N ILE A 222 28.36 -6.42 8.83
CA ILE A 222 28.46 -7.59 9.71
C ILE A 222 29.89 -7.75 10.24
N GLU A 223 30.89 -7.71 9.36
CA GLU A 223 32.30 -7.94 9.72
C GLU A 223 32.89 -6.82 10.57
N LEU A 224 32.53 -5.56 10.27
CA LEU A 224 32.98 -4.39 11.03
C LEU A 224 32.03 -4.01 12.17
N GLU A 225 31.00 -4.82 12.42
CA GLU A 225 30.01 -4.65 13.47
C GLU A 225 29.30 -3.28 13.48
N ILE A 226 28.91 -2.81 12.29
CA ILE A 226 28.23 -1.53 12.03
C ILE A 226 26.71 -1.72 12.18
N TYR A 227 26.29 -1.95 13.41
CA TYR A 227 24.90 -2.06 13.86
C TYR A 227 24.86 -1.82 15.38
N ASP A 228 23.69 -1.46 15.92
CA ASP A 228 23.54 -1.34 17.38
C ASP A 228 23.69 -2.72 18.05
N LYS A 229 24.84 -2.95 18.71
CA LYS A 229 25.14 -4.20 19.40
C LYS A 229 24.22 -4.45 20.61
N GLU A 230 23.81 -3.39 21.32
CA GLU A 230 22.91 -3.54 22.47
C GLU A 230 21.52 -3.95 22.00
N GLU A 231 21.07 -3.40 20.86
CA GLU A 231 19.84 -3.83 20.22
C GLU A 231 19.93 -5.27 19.72
N TYR A 232 21.04 -5.63 19.06
CA TYR A 232 21.27 -6.98 18.58
C TYR A 232 21.13 -8.04 19.68
N GLU A 233 21.71 -7.83 20.86
CA GLU A 233 21.58 -8.78 21.98
C GLU A 233 20.13 -8.94 22.44
N ARG A 234 19.35 -7.84 22.49
CA ARG A 234 17.92 -7.89 22.83
C ARG A 234 17.12 -8.61 21.75
N ALA A 235 17.42 -8.31 20.48
CA ALA A 235 16.76 -8.89 19.32
C ALA A 235 16.99 -10.40 19.26
N LEU A 236 18.23 -10.85 19.40
CA LEU A 236 18.57 -12.27 19.38
C LEU A 236 17.90 -13.01 20.54
N LYS A 237 17.93 -12.45 21.76
CA LYS A 237 17.22 -13.03 22.91
C LYS A 237 15.72 -13.17 22.64
N TRP A 238 15.09 -12.10 22.15
CA TRP A 238 13.66 -12.12 21.82
C TRP A 238 13.35 -13.18 20.75
N VAL A 239 14.18 -13.31 19.73
CA VAL A 239 14.04 -14.33 18.69
C VAL A 239 14.09 -15.73 19.30
N LYS A 240 15.07 -16.03 20.16
CA LYS A 240 15.16 -17.35 20.82
C LYS A 240 13.96 -17.66 21.72
N GLU A 241 13.37 -16.64 22.34
CA GLU A 241 12.22 -16.79 23.23
C GLU A 241 10.89 -16.94 22.49
N ASN A 242 10.73 -16.28 21.33
CA ASN A 242 9.44 -16.10 20.67
C ASN A 242 9.32 -16.80 19.30
N CYS A 243 10.42 -16.94 18.56
CA CYS A 243 10.43 -17.57 17.23
C CYS A 243 10.61 -19.09 17.37
N LYS A 244 9.50 -19.83 17.34
CA LYS A 244 9.50 -21.29 17.45
C LYS A 244 10.14 -21.91 16.22
N VAL A 245 11.24 -22.64 16.38
CA VAL A 245 11.88 -23.38 15.28
C VAL A 245 11.05 -24.63 14.97
N GLY A 246 10.64 -24.78 13.72
CA GLY A 246 9.91 -25.97 13.25
C GLY A 246 10.85 -27.04 12.67
N PRO A 247 10.30 -28.20 12.24
CA PRO A 247 11.09 -29.31 11.72
C PRO A 247 12.00 -28.94 10.53
N ASP A 248 13.16 -29.59 10.48
CA ASP A 248 14.13 -29.46 9.38
C ASP A 248 13.82 -30.47 8.26
N ASN A 249 13.32 -29.97 7.13
CA ASN A 249 12.88 -30.79 6.00
C ASN A 249 14.02 -31.13 5.02
N ASN A 250 15.23 -30.63 5.26
CA ASN A 250 16.38 -30.98 4.43
C ASN A 250 16.66 -32.49 4.50
N ARG A 251 17.14 -33.04 3.38
CA ARG A 251 17.70 -34.40 3.38
C ARG A 251 18.90 -34.45 4.33
N ASP A 252 19.22 -35.62 4.89
CA ASP A 252 20.25 -35.74 5.92
C ASP A 252 21.63 -35.22 5.49
N ASP A 253 21.95 -35.29 4.19
CA ASP A 253 23.16 -34.74 3.58
C ASP A 253 23.13 -33.22 3.33
N PHE A 254 21.95 -32.59 3.44
CA PHE A 254 21.72 -31.14 3.29
C PHE A 254 21.41 -30.43 4.61
N LYS A 255 21.24 -31.17 5.71
CA LYS A 255 21.04 -30.57 7.04
C LYS A 255 22.30 -29.86 7.51
N ARG A 256 22.15 -28.60 7.89
CA ARG A 256 23.20 -27.80 8.52
C ARG A 256 23.40 -28.25 9.97
N THR A 257 24.63 -28.14 10.47
CA THR A 257 24.93 -28.47 11.87
C THR A 257 24.24 -27.48 12.83
N GLU A 258 24.06 -27.87 14.09
CA GLU A 258 23.48 -26.97 15.10
C GLU A 258 24.32 -25.68 15.29
N GLU A 259 25.65 -25.76 15.17
CA GLU A 259 26.52 -24.58 15.20
C GLU A 259 26.27 -23.65 14.00
N GLN A 260 26.06 -24.22 12.82
CA GLN A 260 25.71 -23.42 11.63
C GLN A 260 24.33 -22.78 11.78
N LYS A 261 23.35 -23.53 12.27
CA LYS A 261 21.98 -23.05 12.54
C LYS A 261 21.96 -21.90 13.55
N GLU A 262 22.84 -21.94 14.56
CA GLU A 262 22.99 -20.82 15.50
C GLU A 262 23.55 -19.58 14.79
N LYS A 263 24.61 -19.73 14.00
CA LYS A 263 25.18 -18.63 13.18
C LYS A 263 24.18 -18.08 12.17
N ASP A 264 23.33 -18.92 11.60
CA ASP A 264 22.27 -18.50 10.68
C ASP A 264 21.30 -17.54 11.37
N TRP A 265 20.94 -17.80 12.64
CA TRP A 265 20.12 -16.89 13.44
C TRP A 265 20.84 -15.57 13.72
N GLU A 266 22.10 -15.61 14.15
CA GLU A 266 22.91 -14.42 14.41
C GLU A 266 22.98 -13.50 13.18
N ILE A 267 23.25 -14.07 12.00
CA ILE A 267 23.32 -13.32 10.74
C ILE A 267 21.94 -12.80 10.34
N SER A 268 20.89 -13.62 10.45
CA SER A 268 19.52 -13.22 10.08
C SER A 268 19.03 -12.01 10.89
N VAL A 269 19.33 -11.97 12.20
CA VAL A 269 19.01 -10.82 13.06
C VAL A 269 19.83 -9.59 12.67
N LYS A 270 21.13 -9.75 12.41
CA LYS A 270 21.99 -8.64 11.93
C LYS A 270 21.50 -8.08 10.60
N MET A 271 21.07 -8.93 9.67
CA MET A 271 20.49 -8.51 8.39
C MET A 271 19.25 -7.65 8.61
N ALA A 272 18.33 -8.05 9.50
CA ALA A 272 17.14 -7.25 9.81
C ALA A 272 17.48 -5.84 10.35
N LEU A 273 18.44 -5.76 11.28
CA LEU A 273 18.92 -4.48 11.83
C LEU A 273 19.57 -3.62 10.74
N ILE A 274 20.49 -4.20 9.98
CA ILE A 274 21.23 -3.48 8.93
C ILE A 274 20.28 -2.97 7.84
N ALA A 275 19.33 -3.80 7.39
CA ALA A 275 18.38 -3.40 6.36
C ALA A 275 17.51 -2.24 6.82
N ARG A 276 17.00 -2.29 8.06
CA ARG A 276 16.27 -1.16 8.67
C ARG A 276 17.13 0.09 8.74
N ASP A 277 18.36 -0.02 9.22
CA ASP A 277 19.28 1.10 9.36
C ASP A 277 19.66 1.70 7.99
N LEU A 278 19.79 0.88 6.96
CA LEU A 278 19.95 1.35 5.58
C LEU A 278 18.71 2.14 5.12
N MET A 279 17.50 1.66 5.40
CA MET A 279 16.28 2.35 4.97
C MET A 279 16.10 3.72 5.64
N VAL A 280 16.18 3.77 6.97
CA VAL A 280 15.75 4.94 7.76
C VAL A 280 16.82 5.57 8.64
N GLY A 281 18.05 5.05 8.61
CA GLY A 281 19.15 5.53 9.43
C GLY A 281 19.03 5.06 10.88
N ASN A 282 20.10 5.30 11.63
CA ASN A 282 20.17 4.96 13.05
C ASN A 282 21.17 5.88 13.76
N LYS A 283 20.69 6.71 14.69
CA LYS A 283 21.53 7.64 15.45
C LYS A 283 22.61 6.93 16.28
N LYS A 284 22.38 5.66 16.66
CA LYS A 284 23.40 4.90 17.40
C LYS A 284 24.67 4.69 16.58
N LEU A 285 24.55 4.58 15.26
CA LEU A 285 25.70 4.47 14.37
C LEU A 285 26.56 5.74 14.39
N GLU A 286 25.93 6.92 14.55
CA GLU A 286 26.67 8.20 14.69
C GLU A 286 27.50 8.19 15.98
N GLU A 287 26.91 7.74 17.10
CA GLU A 287 27.62 7.58 18.39
C GLU A 287 28.79 6.58 18.29
N MET A 288 28.67 5.59 17.40
CA MET A 288 29.72 4.59 17.13
C MET A 288 30.80 5.09 16.15
N GLY A 289 30.67 6.32 15.62
CA GLY A 289 31.63 6.90 14.68
C GLY A 289 31.31 6.67 13.19
N TYR A 290 30.16 6.07 12.89
CA TYR A 290 29.66 5.78 11.54
C TYR A 290 28.59 6.81 11.11
N GLY A 291 29.01 8.09 11.08
CA GLY A 291 28.11 9.22 10.83
C GLY A 291 27.46 9.21 9.44
N GLU A 292 28.12 8.66 8.42
CA GLU A 292 27.53 8.49 7.08
C GLU A 292 26.42 7.42 7.12
N GLU A 293 26.71 6.26 7.69
CA GLU A 293 25.77 5.14 7.78
C GLU A 293 24.55 5.46 8.65
N ALA A 294 24.72 6.33 9.64
CA ALA A 294 23.65 6.80 10.53
C ALA A 294 22.54 7.56 9.80
N LEU A 295 22.81 8.14 8.63
CA LEU A 295 21.83 8.93 7.86
C LEU A 295 20.75 8.07 7.20
N GLY A 296 21.08 6.82 6.84
CA GLY A 296 20.22 5.97 6.03
C GLY A 296 19.95 6.53 4.63
N ARG A 297 18.92 6.00 3.97
CA ARG A 297 18.60 6.28 2.55
C ARG A 297 17.24 6.94 2.33
N ASN A 298 16.57 7.34 3.41
CA ASN A 298 15.22 7.93 3.37
C ASN A 298 14.23 7.08 2.56
N ALA A 299 14.33 5.76 2.71
CA ALA A 299 13.64 4.79 1.86
C ALA A 299 12.31 4.38 2.48
N ILE A 300 11.20 4.73 1.82
CA ILE A 300 9.86 4.34 2.26
C ILE A 300 9.53 2.88 1.90
N VAL A 301 10.26 2.36 0.92
CA VAL A 301 10.22 0.97 0.47
C VAL A 301 11.63 0.55 0.05
N ALA A 302 11.96 -0.70 0.25
CA ALA A 302 13.21 -1.29 -0.21
C ALA A 302 12.98 -2.69 -0.76
N GLY A 303 14.01 -3.27 -1.37
CA GLY A 303 14.00 -4.66 -1.78
C GLY A 303 15.37 -5.29 -1.58
N PHE A 304 15.38 -6.60 -1.30
CA PHE A 304 16.60 -7.37 -1.13
C PHE A 304 16.70 -8.43 -2.21
N GLN A 305 17.77 -8.38 -2.99
CA GLN A 305 17.95 -9.28 -4.13
C GLN A 305 18.04 -10.74 -3.65
N GLY A 306 18.89 -10.99 -2.65
CA GLY A 306 19.11 -12.33 -2.10
C GLY A 306 19.61 -13.31 -3.15
N GLN A 307 18.67 -13.97 -3.82
CA GLN A 307 18.99 -14.93 -4.86
C GLN A 307 19.68 -14.27 -6.07
N ARG A 308 20.74 -14.86 -6.63
CA ARG A 308 21.40 -16.11 -6.19
C ARG A 308 22.68 -15.85 -5.40
N GLN A 309 23.34 -14.72 -5.62
CA GLN A 309 24.71 -14.48 -5.17
C GLN A 309 24.84 -14.44 -3.65
N TRP A 310 23.86 -13.87 -2.95
CA TRP A 310 23.89 -13.85 -1.49
C TRP A 310 23.52 -15.22 -0.92
N THR A 311 22.37 -15.76 -1.31
CA THR A 311 21.82 -17.00 -0.73
C THR A 311 22.63 -18.26 -1.05
N ASP A 312 23.45 -18.22 -2.09
CA ASP A 312 24.39 -19.31 -2.40
C ASP A 312 25.54 -19.42 -1.37
N TYR A 313 25.72 -18.42 -0.50
CA TYR A 313 26.82 -18.36 0.46
C TYR A 313 26.41 -17.96 1.88
N PHE A 314 25.56 -16.95 2.03
CA PHE A 314 25.06 -16.44 3.32
C PHE A 314 23.61 -16.86 3.58
N PRO A 315 23.15 -16.87 4.85
CA PRO A 315 21.76 -17.11 5.20
C PRO A 315 20.81 -16.23 4.40
N ASN A 316 19.66 -16.78 4.00
CA ASN A 316 18.69 -16.06 3.18
C ASN A 316 18.03 -14.87 3.89
N GLY A 317 17.24 -14.10 3.14
CA GLY A 317 16.57 -12.90 3.62
C GLY A 317 15.30 -13.16 4.41
N ASP A 318 14.84 -14.41 4.55
CA ASP A 318 13.47 -14.72 4.93
C ASP A 318 13.05 -14.10 6.26
N PHE A 319 13.87 -14.28 7.31
CA PHE A 319 13.58 -13.69 8.61
C PHE A 319 13.59 -12.15 8.58
N MET A 320 14.56 -11.55 7.87
CA MET A 320 14.66 -10.10 7.69
C MET A 320 13.40 -9.56 7.00
N GLU A 321 13.02 -10.15 5.88
CA GLU A 321 11.85 -9.76 5.09
C GLU A 321 10.56 -9.92 5.88
N THR A 322 10.39 -11.04 6.60
CA THR A 322 9.26 -11.29 7.49
C THR A 322 9.17 -10.25 8.59
N ILE A 323 10.23 -10.04 9.36
CA ILE A 323 10.16 -9.18 10.54
C ILE A 323 9.99 -7.71 10.15
N LEU A 324 10.65 -7.25 9.07
CA LEU A 324 10.51 -5.87 8.59
C LEU A 324 9.08 -5.57 8.12
N ASN A 325 8.45 -6.47 7.37
CA ASN A 325 7.07 -6.30 6.92
C ASN A 325 6.03 -6.54 8.03
N SER A 326 6.42 -7.11 9.17
CA SER A 326 5.52 -7.31 10.32
C SER A 326 5.29 -6.02 11.10
N SER A 327 4.15 -5.91 11.78
CA SER A 327 3.75 -4.76 12.58
C SER A 327 4.34 -4.73 14.00
N PHE A 328 5.30 -5.60 14.30
CA PHE A 328 5.98 -5.69 15.59
C PHE A 328 7.32 -6.41 15.46
N ASP A 329 8.21 -6.16 16.43
CA ASP A 329 9.45 -6.92 16.64
C ASP A 329 9.87 -6.85 18.12
N TRP A 330 11.15 -7.10 18.40
CA TRP A 330 11.76 -7.01 19.74
C TRP A 330 11.66 -5.61 20.39
N ASN A 331 11.36 -4.56 19.64
CA ASN A 331 11.09 -3.21 20.17
C ASN A 331 9.60 -2.93 20.41
N GLY A 332 8.74 -3.94 20.22
CA GLY A 332 7.28 -3.83 20.37
C GLY A 332 6.57 -3.51 19.06
N LYS A 333 5.33 -3.03 19.17
CA LYS A 333 4.50 -2.67 18.00
C LYS A 333 5.05 -1.47 17.27
N ARG A 334 5.10 -1.55 15.95
CA ARG A 334 5.57 -0.48 15.07
C ARG A 334 4.94 -0.57 13.69
N ALA A 335 4.97 0.54 12.95
CA ALA A 335 4.65 0.49 11.54
C ALA A 335 5.56 -0.52 10.80
N PRO A 336 5.05 -1.31 9.85
CA PRO A 336 5.86 -2.10 8.94
C PRO A 336 6.91 -1.26 8.20
N TYR A 337 8.00 -1.90 7.80
CA TYR A 337 8.93 -1.42 6.78
C TYR A 337 8.62 -2.22 5.52
N ILE A 338 8.13 -1.55 4.46
CA ILE A 338 7.76 -2.23 3.22
C ILE A 338 9.03 -2.71 2.52
N PHE A 339 9.15 -4.02 2.40
CA PHE A 339 10.40 -4.66 2.02
C PHE A 339 10.14 -5.83 1.06
N ALA A 340 10.59 -5.71 -0.18
CA ALA A 340 10.31 -6.66 -1.24
C ALA A 340 11.34 -7.79 -1.29
N THR A 341 10.86 -9.02 -1.21
CA THR A 341 11.60 -10.24 -1.57
C THR A 341 12.12 -10.12 -3.01
N GLU A 342 13.31 -10.66 -3.24
CA GLU A 342 13.96 -10.76 -4.56
C GLU A 342 14.17 -9.41 -5.27
N ASN A 343 14.21 -8.33 -4.49
CA ASN A 343 14.29 -6.95 -4.97
C ASN A 343 13.20 -6.63 -6.02
N ASP A 344 12.05 -7.32 -5.99
CA ASP A 344 10.95 -7.04 -6.90
C ASP A 344 10.30 -5.70 -6.54
N ASN A 345 10.87 -4.63 -7.10
CA ASN A 345 10.48 -3.26 -6.84
C ASN A 345 9.03 -2.98 -7.25
N LEU A 346 8.49 -3.70 -8.25
CA LEU A 346 7.10 -3.55 -8.67
C LEU A 346 6.15 -4.20 -7.68
N ASN A 347 6.52 -5.34 -7.07
CA ASN A 347 5.75 -5.88 -5.95
C ASN A 347 5.89 -4.98 -4.72
N GLY A 348 7.09 -4.46 -4.44
CA GLY A 348 7.33 -3.50 -3.37
C GLY A 348 6.46 -2.25 -3.48
N ILE A 349 6.26 -1.72 -4.70
CA ILE A 349 5.32 -0.61 -4.93
C ILE A 349 3.87 -1.04 -4.81
N SER A 350 3.51 -2.26 -5.22
CA SER A 350 2.16 -2.80 -5.00
C SER A 350 1.84 -2.90 -3.49
N MET A 351 2.80 -3.37 -2.69
CA MET A 351 2.73 -3.36 -1.23
C MET A 351 2.65 -1.94 -0.69
N LEU A 352 3.49 -1.02 -1.18
CA LEU A 352 3.47 0.37 -0.72
C LEU A 352 2.10 1.03 -0.95
N PHE A 353 1.45 0.76 -2.08
CA PHE A 353 0.10 1.24 -2.35
C PHE A 353 -0.91 0.70 -1.34
N GLY A 354 -0.92 -0.62 -1.11
CA GLY A 354 -1.78 -1.24 -0.10
C GLY A 354 -1.52 -0.69 1.31
N TYR A 355 -0.25 -0.53 1.67
CA TYR A 355 0.17 -0.01 2.97
C TYR A 355 -0.28 1.42 3.19
N LEU A 356 0.00 2.34 2.26
CA LEU A 356 -0.36 3.75 2.43
C LEU A 356 -1.87 4.00 2.39
N LEU A 357 -2.65 3.09 1.80
CA LEU A 357 -4.11 3.14 1.80
C LEU A 357 -4.75 2.52 3.04
N THR A 358 -4.04 1.71 3.82
CA THR A 358 -4.65 0.93 4.91
C THR A 358 -3.94 1.09 6.26
N ASN A 359 -2.70 1.53 6.27
CA ASN A 359 -1.77 1.51 7.40
C ASN A 359 -1.51 0.09 7.96
N THR A 360 -1.82 -0.95 7.20
CA THR A 360 -1.69 -2.37 7.60
C THR A 360 -0.49 -3.04 6.95
N ALA A 361 0.08 -4.05 7.62
CA ALA A 361 1.11 -4.91 7.03
C ALA A 361 0.64 -5.53 5.70
N GLN A 362 1.59 -5.74 4.80
CA GLN A 362 1.34 -6.27 3.46
C GLN A 362 2.03 -7.61 3.32
N ILE A 363 1.36 -8.56 2.65
CA ILE A 363 1.91 -9.89 2.42
C ILE A 363 2.47 -9.92 1.00
N PHE A 364 3.75 -10.23 0.88
CA PHE A 364 4.37 -10.61 -0.39
C PHE A 364 4.05 -12.08 -0.65
N ALA A 365 3.66 -12.46 -1.87
CA ALA A 365 3.43 -13.86 -2.21
C ALA A 365 3.72 -14.17 -3.68
N ASP A 366 4.17 -15.40 -3.98
CA ASP A 366 4.07 -15.96 -5.32
C ASP A 366 2.63 -16.38 -5.61
N VAL A 367 2.18 -16.12 -6.83
CA VAL A 367 0.97 -16.70 -7.42
C VAL A 367 1.33 -18.09 -7.94
N ARG A 368 1.45 -19.05 -7.01
CA ARG A 368 2.16 -20.30 -7.24
C ARG A 368 1.38 -21.31 -8.06
N THR A 369 0.14 -21.61 -7.64
CA THR A 369 -0.64 -22.71 -8.22
C THR A 369 -2.13 -22.39 -8.26
N TYR A 370 -2.76 -22.65 -9.40
CA TYR A 370 -4.21 -22.74 -9.51
C TYR A 370 -4.64 -24.19 -9.25
N TRP A 371 -5.49 -24.38 -8.26
CA TRP A 371 -6.10 -25.67 -7.94
C TRP A 371 -7.56 -25.67 -8.39
N SER A 372 -7.83 -26.35 -9.51
CA SER A 372 -9.20 -26.58 -9.97
C SER A 372 -9.95 -27.53 -9.03
N PRO A 373 -11.29 -27.46 -8.97
CA PRO A 373 -12.10 -28.41 -8.20
C PRO A 373 -11.79 -29.88 -8.55
N GLU A 374 -11.60 -30.18 -9.83
CA GLU A 374 -11.26 -31.52 -10.32
C GLU A 374 -9.86 -31.94 -9.89
N ALA A 375 -8.90 -31.01 -9.90
CA ALA A 375 -7.53 -31.28 -9.47
C ALA A 375 -7.47 -31.61 -7.97
N VAL A 376 -8.17 -30.84 -7.13
CA VAL A 376 -8.27 -31.12 -5.68
C VAL A 376 -8.94 -32.48 -5.47
N LYS A 377 -10.11 -32.71 -6.06
CA LYS A 377 -10.82 -34.00 -5.94
C LYS A 377 -9.98 -35.19 -6.37
N ARG A 378 -9.18 -35.06 -7.42
CA ARG A 378 -8.30 -36.12 -7.90
C ARG A 378 -7.19 -36.46 -6.90
N VAL A 379 -6.61 -35.47 -6.23
CA VAL A 379 -5.44 -35.69 -5.35
C VAL A 379 -5.79 -35.92 -3.88
N THR A 380 -6.96 -35.45 -3.43
CA THR A 380 -7.40 -35.56 -2.03
C THR A 380 -8.69 -36.37 -1.86
N GLY A 381 -9.44 -36.63 -2.93
CA GLY A 381 -10.80 -37.19 -2.85
C GLY A 381 -11.87 -36.18 -2.43
N TYR A 382 -11.48 -34.98 -1.99
CA TYR A 382 -12.37 -33.95 -1.47
C TYR A 382 -12.97 -33.09 -2.59
N THR A 383 -14.28 -32.81 -2.51
CA THR A 383 -14.93 -31.84 -3.40
C THR A 383 -14.92 -30.49 -2.72
N LEU A 384 -14.34 -29.46 -3.36
CA LEU A 384 -14.32 -28.11 -2.80
C LEU A 384 -15.74 -27.57 -2.61
N GLU A 385 -15.97 -26.87 -1.50
CA GLU A 385 -17.28 -26.33 -1.11
C GLU A 385 -17.17 -24.83 -0.76
N GLY A 386 -18.32 -24.20 -0.49
CA GLY A 386 -18.38 -22.79 -0.09
C GLY A 386 -17.75 -21.86 -1.13
N ARG A 387 -16.91 -20.92 -0.68
CA ARG A 387 -16.21 -19.99 -1.59
C ARG A 387 -15.22 -20.72 -2.50
N ALA A 388 -14.62 -21.81 -2.03
CA ALA A 388 -13.62 -22.57 -2.78
C ALA A 388 -14.21 -23.45 -3.89
N ALA A 389 -15.54 -23.56 -4.01
CA ALA A 389 -16.21 -24.50 -4.91
C ALA A 389 -15.79 -24.38 -6.39
N ASN A 390 -15.36 -23.19 -6.83
CA ASN A 390 -14.95 -22.91 -8.22
C ASN A 390 -13.41 -22.94 -8.41
N GLY A 391 -12.67 -23.45 -7.43
CA GLY A 391 -11.23 -23.51 -7.41
C GLY A 391 -10.61 -22.46 -6.48
N ILE A 392 -9.32 -22.65 -6.21
CA ILE A 392 -8.53 -21.81 -5.29
C ILE A 392 -7.17 -21.49 -5.93
N ILE A 393 -6.54 -20.40 -5.49
CA ILE A 393 -5.17 -20.03 -5.84
C ILE A 393 -4.30 -20.20 -4.59
N HIS A 394 -3.20 -20.91 -4.72
CA HIS A 394 -2.17 -21.03 -3.70
C HIS A 394 -1.25 -19.82 -3.79
N LEU A 395 -1.34 -18.93 -2.80
CA LEU A 395 -0.41 -17.81 -2.64
C LEU A 395 0.60 -18.19 -1.56
N ILE A 396 1.88 -18.23 -1.93
CA ILE A 396 2.96 -18.71 -1.04
C ILE A 396 4.29 -18.10 -1.49
N ASN A 397 4.84 -17.19 -0.71
CA ASN A 397 6.16 -16.63 -1.02
C ASN A 397 7.26 -17.69 -0.84
N SER A 398 8.42 -17.47 -1.44
CA SER A 398 9.62 -18.28 -1.27
C SER A 398 10.31 -18.12 0.10
N GLY A 399 9.53 -18.17 1.18
CA GLY A 399 10.02 -18.24 2.56
C GLY A 399 9.66 -17.07 3.48
N ALA A 400 9.37 -15.87 2.96
CA ALA A 400 9.07 -14.71 3.80
C ALA A 400 7.61 -14.25 3.74
N ALA A 401 7.02 -13.88 4.86
CA ALA A 401 5.75 -13.15 4.88
C ALA A 401 5.58 -12.42 6.22
N ALA A 402 4.96 -11.24 6.21
CA ALA A 402 4.61 -10.56 7.45
C ALA A 402 3.82 -11.50 8.38
N LEU A 403 4.18 -11.55 9.67
CA LEU A 403 3.53 -12.39 10.68
C LEU A 403 2.05 -12.02 10.88
N ASP A 404 1.70 -10.78 10.58
CA ASP A 404 0.31 -10.32 10.50
C ASP A 404 -0.52 -11.16 9.51
N GLY A 405 0.11 -11.72 8.46
CA GLY A 405 -0.51 -12.55 7.44
C GLY A 405 -1.02 -13.90 7.95
N THR A 406 -0.72 -14.28 9.19
CA THR A 406 -1.37 -15.41 9.89
C THR A 406 -2.90 -15.21 9.97
N GLY A 407 -3.38 -13.96 10.00
CA GLY A 407 -4.79 -13.65 10.21
C GLY A 407 -5.25 -13.92 11.65
N GLU A 408 -4.31 -14.05 12.60
CA GLU A 408 -4.60 -14.31 14.02
C GLU A 408 -5.09 -13.08 14.79
N GLN A 409 -4.88 -11.89 14.24
CA GLN A 409 -5.42 -10.66 14.81
C GLN A 409 -6.93 -10.65 14.63
N THR A 410 -7.67 -10.17 15.63
CA THR A 410 -9.14 -10.21 15.58
C THR A 410 -9.79 -8.85 15.78
N LYS A 411 -10.92 -8.66 15.10
CA LYS A 411 -11.85 -7.55 15.30
C LYS A 411 -13.26 -8.11 15.17
N ASP A 412 -14.10 -7.88 16.19
CA ASP A 412 -15.47 -8.41 16.27
C ASP A 412 -15.56 -9.93 16.03
N GLY A 413 -14.57 -10.67 16.55
CA GLY A 413 -14.49 -12.14 16.43
C GLY A 413 -14.10 -12.65 15.04
N LYS A 414 -13.69 -11.77 14.10
CA LYS A 414 -13.27 -12.14 12.74
C LYS A 414 -11.76 -11.94 12.56
N PRO A 415 -11.08 -12.77 11.72
CA PRO A 415 -9.68 -12.59 11.39
C PRO A 415 -9.48 -11.34 10.54
N VAL A 416 -8.47 -10.55 10.88
CA VAL A 416 -8.13 -9.27 10.23
C VAL A 416 -6.61 -9.03 10.23
N ILE A 417 -6.18 -8.01 9.49
CA ILE A 417 -4.87 -7.35 9.70
C ILE A 417 -5.17 -5.92 10.13
N LYS A 418 -4.66 -5.50 11.28
CA LYS A 418 -4.89 -4.19 11.88
C LYS A 418 -3.70 -3.26 11.63
N PRO A 419 -3.91 -1.93 11.62
CA PRO A 419 -2.81 -1.01 11.80
C PRO A 419 -2.10 -1.28 13.12
N TYR A 420 -0.78 -1.11 13.17
CA TYR A 420 0.02 -1.50 14.34
C TYR A 420 -0.44 -0.83 15.65
N TYR A 421 -0.99 0.38 15.57
CA TYR A 421 -1.48 1.14 16.72
C TYR A 421 -2.80 0.60 17.28
N GLU A 422 -3.50 -0.31 16.56
CA GLU A 422 -4.67 -1.05 17.03
C GLU A 422 -4.33 -2.48 17.51
N LEU A 423 -3.06 -2.89 17.44
CA LEU A 423 -2.62 -4.19 17.95
C LEU A 423 -2.61 -4.20 19.48
N THR A 424 -3.06 -5.33 20.01
CA THR A 424 -2.91 -5.74 21.40
C THR A 424 -1.79 -6.78 21.52
N ASP A 425 -1.26 -6.94 22.73
CA ASP A 425 -0.24 -7.96 23.01
C ASP A 425 -0.74 -9.39 22.74
N GLU A 426 -2.06 -9.63 22.87
CA GLU A 426 -2.66 -10.91 22.53
C GLU A 426 -2.62 -11.20 21.02
N ASP A 427 -2.79 -10.18 20.17
CA ASP A 427 -2.69 -10.36 18.71
C ASP A 427 -1.26 -10.78 18.34
N ILE A 428 -0.26 -10.06 18.87
CA ILE A 428 1.17 -10.31 18.66
C ILE A 428 1.52 -11.74 19.08
N LYS A 429 1.08 -12.13 20.28
CA LYS A 429 1.32 -13.48 20.81
C LYS A 429 0.72 -14.55 19.90
N LYS A 430 -0.52 -14.39 19.44
CA LYS A 430 -1.17 -15.38 18.57
C LYS A 430 -0.49 -15.49 17.20
N CYS A 431 -0.09 -14.37 16.59
CA CYS A 431 0.67 -14.38 15.34
C CYS A 431 1.98 -15.18 15.48
N LEU A 432 2.72 -14.97 16.57
CA LEU A 432 3.94 -15.72 16.88
C LEU A 432 3.66 -17.21 17.16
N GLU A 433 2.57 -17.51 17.90
CA GLU A 433 2.22 -18.88 18.24
C GLU A 433 1.79 -19.71 17.03
N ALA A 434 1.17 -19.08 16.03
CA ALA A 434 0.74 -19.67 14.77
C ALA A 434 1.86 -19.79 13.72
N THR A 435 3.07 -19.30 14.03
CA THR A 435 4.20 -19.32 13.10
C THR A 435 5.28 -20.30 13.58
N GLN A 436 5.86 -21.02 12.63
CA GLN A 436 7.11 -21.75 12.81
C GLN A 436 8.20 -21.16 11.91
N PHE A 437 9.44 -21.18 12.39
CA PHE A 437 10.61 -20.79 11.62
C PHE A 437 11.35 -22.06 11.19
N ARG A 438 11.30 -22.38 9.91
CA ARG A 438 11.79 -23.64 9.34
C ARG A 438 13.19 -23.43 8.78
N PRO A 439 14.18 -24.30 9.09
CA PRO A 439 15.47 -24.25 8.41
C PRO A 439 15.28 -24.25 6.90
N ALA A 440 15.84 -23.23 6.23
CA ALA A 440 15.68 -23.03 4.82
C ALA A 440 16.16 -24.27 4.02
N SER A 441 15.53 -24.54 2.88
CA SER A 441 15.93 -25.63 2.01
C SER A 441 17.31 -25.36 1.40
N THR A 442 18.34 -26.07 1.85
CA THR A 442 19.76 -25.84 1.51
C THR A 442 20.06 -26.11 0.03
N GLU A 443 19.17 -26.84 -0.67
CA GLU A 443 19.25 -27.01 -2.12
C GLU A 443 19.02 -25.70 -2.89
N TYR A 444 18.16 -24.81 -2.36
CA TYR A 444 17.91 -23.47 -2.88
C TYR A 444 18.78 -22.41 -2.18
N PHE A 445 18.83 -22.46 -0.85
CA PHE A 445 19.47 -21.48 0.02
C PHE A 445 20.70 -22.11 0.70
N ARG A 446 21.77 -22.30 -0.06
CA ARG A 446 22.99 -23.00 0.40
C ARG A 446 23.60 -22.39 1.66
N GLY A 447 23.46 -21.07 1.83
CA GLY A 447 23.90 -20.35 3.00
C GLY A 447 23.05 -20.56 4.25
N GLY A 448 21.91 -21.27 4.18
CA GLY A 448 20.99 -21.49 5.29
C GLY A 448 19.96 -20.36 5.44
N GLY A 449 19.48 -20.17 6.67
CA GLY A 449 18.42 -19.21 7.01
C GLY A 449 17.16 -19.89 7.55
N TYR A 450 16.13 -19.10 7.80
CA TYR A 450 14.87 -19.55 8.41
C TYR A 450 13.66 -18.99 7.69
N SER A 451 12.98 -19.86 6.95
CA SER A 451 11.70 -19.56 6.31
C SER A 451 10.59 -19.47 7.34
N THR A 452 9.61 -18.62 7.07
CA THR A 452 8.43 -18.39 7.88
C THR A 452 7.31 -19.32 7.41
N ASP A 453 6.82 -20.16 8.30
CA ASP A 453 5.79 -21.16 8.03
C ASP A 453 4.55 -20.87 8.88
N PHE A 454 3.45 -20.52 8.21
CA PHE A 454 2.13 -20.39 8.80
C PHE A 454 1.06 -20.65 7.74
N LEU A 455 -0.17 -20.88 8.20
CA LEU A 455 -1.37 -20.94 7.36
C LEU A 455 -2.27 -19.74 7.69
N THR A 456 -2.53 -18.88 6.70
CA THR A 456 -3.46 -17.75 6.88
C THR A 456 -4.87 -18.26 7.17
N LYS A 457 -5.50 -17.72 8.22
CA LYS A 457 -6.91 -18.01 8.53
C LYS A 457 -7.85 -17.66 7.37
N GLY A 458 -8.80 -18.55 7.11
CA GLY A 458 -9.86 -18.36 6.13
C GLY A 458 -10.92 -17.33 6.55
N GLY A 459 -11.70 -16.86 5.56
CA GLY A 459 -12.82 -15.94 5.76
C GLY A 459 -12.42 -14.45 5.79
N MET A 460 -11.14 -14.13 5.69
CA MET A 460 -10.66 -12.75 5.67
C MET A 460 -10.87 -12.13 4.28
N PRO A 461 -11.56 -10.98 4.14
CA PRO A 461 -11.59 -10.25 2.89
C PRO A 461 -10.19 -9.72 2.59
N VAL A 462 -9.71 -9.92 1.37
CA VAL A 462 -8.39 -9.45 0.94
C VAL A 462 -8.46 -8.94 -0.49
N THR A 463 -7.48 -8.11 -0.85
CA THR A 463 -7.24 -7.65 -2.21
C THR A 463 -5.83 -8.03 -2.60
N ILE A 464 -5.68 -8.81 -3.66
CA ILE A 464 -4.37 -8.97 -4.28
C ILE A 464 -4.18 -7.90 -5.35
N SER A 465 -2.97 -7.37 -5.46
CA SER A 465 -2.62 -6.39 -6.48
C SER A 465 -1.22 -6.63 -7.06
N ARG A 466 -1.03 -6.18 -8.30
CA ARG A 466 0.25 -6.24 -8.99
C ARG A 466 0.40 -5.08 -9.96
N LEU A 467 1.47 -4.31 -9.78
CA LEU A 467 1.97 -3.37 -10.76
C LEU A 467 2.90 -4.09 -11.75
N ASN A 468 2.73 -3.82 -13.04
CA ASN A 468 3.63 -4.28 -14.10
C ASN A 468 4.09 -3.10 -14.95
N ILE A 469 5.25 -3.21 -15.62
CA ILE A 469 5.66 -2.25 -16.64
C ILE A 469 5.66 -2.93 -18.01
N VAL A 470 4.87 -2.40 -18.94
CA VAL A 470 4.72 -2.93 -20.30
C VAL A 470 5.38 -1.98 -21.30
N LYS A 471 6.31 -2.51 -22.11
CA LYS A 471 7.02 -1.71 -23.11
C LYS A 471 6.03 -1.05 -24.09
N GLY A 472 6.16 0.26 -24.28
CA GLY A 472 5.29 1.05 -25.16
C GLY A 472 3.97 1.52 -24.51
N LEU A 473 3.69 1.06 -23.29
CA LEU A 473 2.52 1.46 -22.51
C LEU A 473 2.91 2.16 -21.20
N GLY A 474 3.90 1.63 -20.46
CA GLY A 474 4.28 2.12 -19.14
C GLY A 474 3.73 1.24 -18.02
N PRO A 475 3.57 1.78 -16.80
CA PRO A 475 3.00 1.03 -15.68
C PRO A 475 1.53 0.67 -15.92
N VAL A 476 1.10 -0.50 -15.47
CA VAL A 476 -0.30 -0.97 -15.45
C VAL A 476 -0.57 -1.68 -14.13
N LEU A 477 -1.78 -1.52 -13.58
CA LEU A 477 -2.18 -2.13 -12.31
C LEU A 477 -3.22 -3.24 -12.52
N GLN A 478 -3.02 -4.37 -11.85
CA GLN A 478 -4.00 -5.46 -11.73
C GLN A 478 -4.47 -5.57 -10.29
N ILE A 479 -5.77 -5.82 -10.11
CA ILE A 479 -6.45 -5.89 -8.80
C ILE A 479 -7.38 -7.10 -8.82
N ALA A 480 -7.37 -7.92 -7.78
CA ALA A 480 -8.39 -8.94 -7.57
C ALA A 480 -8.81 -8.97 -6.10
N GLU A 481 -10.02 -8.48 -5.83
CA GLU A 481 -10.67 -8.64 -4.52
C GLU A 481 -11.16 -10.07 -4.35
N GLY A 482 -11.09 -10.59 -3.13
CA GLY A 482 -11.50 -11.94 -2.83
C GLY A 482 -11.44 -12.24 -1.35
N TYR A 483 -11.29 -13.51 -1.02
CA TYR A 483 -11.24 -13.98 0.35
C TYR A 483 -10.15 -15.02 0.53
N THR A 484 -9.56 -15.04 1.73
CA THR A 484 -8.86 -16.23 2.21
C THR A 484 -9.89 -17.33 2.49
N VAL A 485 -9.50 -18.59 2.38
CA VAL A 485 -10.38 -19.74 2.68
C VAL A 485 -9.64 -20.80 3.49
N ASP A 486 -10.36 -21.45 4.40
CA ASP A 486 -9.86 -22.64 5.08
C ASP A 486 -10.15 -23.87 4.22
N LEU A 487 -9.21 -24.79 4.21
CA LEU A 487 -9.40 -26.15 3.71
C LEU A 487 -9.44 -27.11 4.92
N PRO A 488 -10.12 -28.26 4.83
CA PRO A 488 -9.92 -29.32 5.81
C PRO A 488 -8.42 -29.63 5.96
N GLU A 489 -7.96 -29.86 7.19
CA GLU A 489 -6.53 -30.05 7.51
C GLU A 489 -5.88 -31.10 6.61
N GLU A 490 -6.54 -32.25 6.41
CA GLU A 490 -6.06 -33.33 5.53
C GLU A 490 -5.93 -32.90 4.06
N VAL A 491 -6.77 -31.98 3.59
CA VAL A 491 -6.71 -31.44 2.22
C VAL A 491 -5.55 -30.47 2.13
N HIS A 492 -5.46 -29.51 3.06
CA HIS A 492 -4.34 -28.57 3.12
C HIS A 492 -3.00 -29.33 3.14
N ASP A 493 -2.83 -30.28 4.05
CA ASP A 493 -1.62 -31.08 4.20
C ASP A 493 -1.18 -31.77 2.91
N VAL A 494 -2.13 -32.35 2.16
CA VAL A 494 -1.83 -33.05 0.90
C VAL A 494 -1.36 -32.08 -0.19
N LEU A 495 -1.93 -30.87 -0.24
CA LEU A 495 -1.56 -29.87 -1.23
C LEU A 495 -0.23 -29.17 -0.84
N ASP A 496 -0.08 -28.82 0.43
CA ASP A 496 1.03 -28.07 0.97
C ASP A 496 2.36 -28.86 0.93
N LYS A 497 2.35 -30.12 1.37
CA LYS A 497 3.51 -31.03 1.32
C LYS A 497 4.04 -31.29 -0.09
N ARG A 498 3.24 -31.03 -1.14
CA ARG A 498 3.65 -31.19 -2.55
C ARG A 498 4.18 -29.91 -3.19
N THR A 499 4.05 -28.77 -2.51
CA THR A 499 4.52 -27.47 -2.98
C THR A 499 5.82 -27.09 -2.27
N ASP A 500 5.73 -26.53 -1.06
CA ASP A 500 6.84 -26.34 -0.14
C ASP A 500 6.25 -26.11 1.28
N PRO A 501 6.27 -27.12 2.16
CA PRO A 501 5.67 -27.03 3.49
C PRO A 501 6.57 -26.31 4.51
N THR A 502 7.54 -25.53 4.06
CA THR A 502 8.38 -24.68 4.90
C THR A 502 8.06 -23.20 4.76
N TRP A 503 7.11 -22.86 3.89
CA TRP A 503 6.80 -21.50 3.44
C TRP A 503 5.36 -21.11 3.82
N PRO A 504 5.05 -19.80 3.86
CA PRO A 504 3.78 -19.33 4.42
C PRO A 504 2.66 -19.45 3.39
N THR A 505 1.60 -20.19 3.71
CA THR A 505 0.49 -20.48 2.80
C THR A 505 -0.72 -19.56 3.05
N THR A 506 -1.23 -18.97 1.96
CA THR A 506 -2.54 -18.34 1.91
C THR A 506 -3.37 -18.96 0.77
N TRP A 507 -4.50 -19.58 1.09
CA TRP A 507 -5.47 -20.04 0.10
C TRP A 507 -6.42 -18.90 -0.29
N PHE A 508 -6.37 -18.47 -1.54
CA PHE A 508 -7.12 -17.33 -2.03
C PHE A 508 -8.20 -17.72 -3.04
N VAL A 509 -9.36 -17.09 -2.93
CA VAL A 509 -10.45 -17.17 -3.90
C VAL A 509 -10.84 -15.76 -4.36
N PRO A 510 -10.69 -15.42 -5.64
CA PRO A 510 -11.14 -14.14 -6.18
C PRO A 510 -12.67 -14.08 -6.27
N ASN A 511 -13.24 -12.89 -6.11
CA ASN A 511 -14.64 -12.65 -6.48
C ASN A 511 -14.77 -12.76 -8.00
N LEU A 512 -15.69 -13.61 -8.47
CA LEU A 512 -15.96 -13.80 -9.89
C LEU A 512 -17.10 -12.87 -10.35
N THR A 513 -16.96 -12.31 -11.54
CA THR A 513 -17.96 -11.44 -12.16
C THR A 513 -18.72 -12.13 -13.29
N GLY A 514 -18.20 -13.27 -13.78
CA GLY A 514 -18.71 -13.96 -14.97
C GLY A 514 -18.19 -13.37 -16.29
N GLU A 515 -17.39 -12.30 -16.24
CA GLU A 515 -16.91 -11.57 -17.41
C GLU A 515 -15.39 -11.35 -17.37
N GLY A 516 -14.80 -11.10 -18.54
CA GLY A 516 -13.37 -10.78 -18.68
C GLY A 516 -12.44 -11.80 -18.02
N ALA A 517 -11.44 -11.30 -17.28
CA ALA A 517 -10.49 -12.11 -16.53
C ALA A 517 -11.08 -12.78 -15.27
N PHE A 518 -12.31 -12.41 -14.87
CA PHE A 518 -12.98 -12.89 -13.66
C PHE A 518 -14.18 -13.80 -13.96
N LYS A 519 -14.20 -14.42 -15.15
CA LYS A 519 -15.20 -15.44 -15.51
C LYS A 519 -15.06 -16.72 -14.69
N ASP A 520 -13.83 -17.08 -14.30
CA ASP A 520 -13.50 -18.23 -13.47
C ASP A 520 -12.14 -18.01 -12.78
N VAL A 521 -11.84 -18.79 -11.75
CA VAL A 521 -10.62 -18.65 -10.93
C VAL A 521 -9.36 -18.91 -11.77
N TYR A 522 -9.43 -19.84 -12.72
CA TYR A 522 -8.34 -20.10 -13.67
C TYR A 522 -7.98 -18.85 -14.47
N SER A 523 -8.98 -18.15 -14.99
CA SER A 523 -8.81 -16.94 -15.79
C SER A 523 -8.15 -15.82 -15.00
N VAL A 524 -8.41 -15.73 -13.69
CA VAL A 524 -7.74 -14.76 -12.83
C VAL A 524 -6.24 -15.05 -12.79
N MET A 525 -5.83 -16.28 -12.51
CA MET A 525 -4.42 -16.65 -12.49
C MET A 525 -3.77 -16.56 -13.88
N ASN A 526 -4.46 -17.01 -14.92
CA ASN A 526 -3.95 -17.03 -16.29
C ASN A 526 -3.73 -15.62 -16.88
N ASN A 527 -4.46 -14.62 -16.40
CA ASN A 527 -4.27 -13.22 -16.82
C ASN A 527 -3.39 -12.41 -15.85
N TRP A 528 -2.89 -13.02 -14.77
CA TRP A 528 -1.99 -12.34 -13.84
C TRP A 528 -0.63 -12.10 -14.52
N GLY A 529 -0.12 -10.86 -14.44
CA GLY A 529 0.98 -10.38 -15.28
C GLY A 529 2.40 -10.68 -14.75
N ALA A 530 2.52 -11.32 -13.60
CA ALA A 530 3.80 -11.66 -12.97
C ALA A 530 3.70 -12.94 -12.13
N ASN A 531 4.84 -13.43 -11.61
CA ASN A 531 4.84 -14.51 -10.64
C ASN A 531 4.49 -14.04 -9.22
N HIS A 532 4.60 -12.74 -8.91
CA HIS A 532 4.31 -12.20 -7.58
C HIS A 532 2.99 -11.41 -7.52
N CYS A 533 2.45 -11.30 -6.30
CA CYS A 533 1.43 -10.33 -5.94
C CYS A 533 1.69 -9.77 -4.53
N SER A 534 1.04 -8.65 -4.23
CA SER A 534 0.88 -8.14 -2.88
C SER A 534 -0.54 -8.39 -2.39
N ILE A 535 -0.70 -8.89 -1.17
CA ILE A 535 -2.00 -9.11 -0.52
C ILE A 535 -2.18 -8.05 0.57
N SER A 536 -3.29 -7.31 0.48
CA SER A 536 -3.76 -6.37 1.51
C SER A 536 -5.02 -6.90 2.16
N TYR A 537 -5.18 -6.70 3.47
CA TYR A 537 -6.45 -6.94 4.15
C TYR A 537 -7.53 -5.94 3.68
N GLY A 538 -8.76 -6.45 3.55
CA GLY A 538 -9.93 -5.70 3.11
C GLY A 538 -10.11 -5.72 1.59
N HIS A 539 -11.29 -5.26 1.16
CA HIS A 539 -11.62 -4.98 -0.24
C HIS A 539 -11.30 -3.51 -0.54
N ILE A 540 -10.06 -3.26 -0.97
CA ILE A 540 -9.49 -1.92 -1.18
C ILE A 540 -9.37 -1.57 -2.67
N GLY A 541 -9.96 -2.34 -3.57
CA GLY A 541 -9.81 -2.18 -5.01
C GLY A 541 -10.30 -0.81 -5.51
N ALA A 542 -11.39 -0.28 -4.95
CA ALA A 542 -11.87 1.07 -5.28
C ALA A 542 -10.87 2.17 -4.87
N ASP A 543 -10.19 1.99 -3.73
CA ASP A 543 -9.16 2.92 -3.25
C ASP A 543 -7.91 2.84 -4.15
N LEU A 544 -7.51 1.63 -4.57
CA LEU A 544 -6.43 1.40 -5.52
C LEU A 544 -6.73 1.99 -6.91
N ILE A 545 -7.96 1.85 -7.43
CA ILE A 545 -8.37 2.47 -8.70
C ILE A 545 -8.29 4.01 -8.60
N THR A 546 -8.73 4.57 -7.48
CA THR A 546 -8.63 6.00 -7.22
C THR A 546 -7.17 6.46 -7.23
N LEU A 547 -6.31 5.77 -6.47
CA LEU A 547 -4.87 6.03 -6.43
C LEU A 547 -4.22 5.93 -7.82
N ALA A 548 -4.51 4.86 -8.56
CA ALA A 548 -3.98 4.63 -9.89
C ALA A 548 -4.37 5.76 -10.86
N SER A 549 -5.62 6.24 -10.82
CA SER A 549 -6.07 7.37 -11.64
C SER A 549 -5.37 8.69 -11.29
N ILE A 550 -5.03 8.92 -10.01
CA ILE A 550 -4.21 10.06 -9.59
C ILE A 550 -2.79 9.91 -10.14
N LEU A 551 -2.23 8.71 -10.17
CA LEU A 551 -0.89 8.48 -10.71
C LEU A 551 -0.88 8.37 -12.24
N ARG A 552 -2.04 8.34 -12.89
CA ARG A 552 -2.22 8.07 -14.33
C ARG A 552 -1.68 6.70 -14.74
N ILE A 553 -1.87 5.71 -13.87
CA ILE A 553 -1.58 4.30 -14.11
C ILE A 553 -2.89 3.61 -14.53
N PRO A 554 -3.02 3.10 -15.75
CA PRO A 554 -4.23 2.39 -16.17
C PRO A 554 -4.39 1.06 -15.41
N VAL A 555 -5.64 0.71 -15.12
CA VAL A 555 -6.01 -0.55 -14.46
C VAL A 555 -6.48 -1.55 -15.52
N ASN A 556 -5.66 -2.55 -15.82
CA ASN A 556 -5.90 -3.48 -16.94
C ASN A 556 -6.69 -4.74 -16.54
N MET A 557 -6.97 -4.91 -15.26
CA MET A 557 -7.70 -6.05 -14.71
C MET A 557 -8.22 -5.71 -13.31
N HIS A 558 -9.54 -5.68 -13.13
CA HIS A 558 -10.17 -5.58 -11.80
C HIS A 558 -11.55 -6.26 -11.74
N ASN A 559 -11.97 -6.65 -10.55
CA ASN A 559 -13.33 -7.15 -10.25
C ASN A 559 -14.13 -6.22 -9.32
N VAL A 560 -13.64 -5.00 -9.14
CA VAL A 560 -14.35 -3.95 -8.38
C VAL A 560 -15.66 -3.60 -9.11
N PRO A 561 -16.80 -3.51 -8.40
CA PRO A 561 -18.06 -3.08 -8.98
C PRO A 561 -17.98 -1.70 -9.64
N GLU A 562 -18.65 -1.53 -10.76
CA GLU A 562 -18.60 -0.32 -11.59
C GLU A 562 -18.99 0.94 -10.81
N GLU A 563 -20.01 0.84 -9.96
CA GLU A 563 -20.53 1.94 -9.14
C GLU A 563 -19.54 2.44 -8.07
N LYS A 564 -18.51 1.66 -7.75
CA LYS A 564 -17.44 2.05 -6.80
C LYS A 564 -16.26 2.72 -7.48
N ILE A 565 -16.19 2.71 -8.81
CA ILE A 565 -15.09 3.34 -9.55
C ILE A 565 -15.16 4.84 -9.35
N PHE A 566 -14.10 5.41 -8.79
CA PHE A 566 -13.99 6.84 -8.55
C PHE A 566 -12.68 7.36 -9.12
N ARG A 567 -12.78 8.23 -10.13
CA ARG A 567 -11.66 8.79 -10.91
C ARG A 567 -11.90 10.28 -11.13
N PRO A 568 -10.90 11.06 -11.59
CA PRO A 568 -11.13 12.45 -11.96
C PRO A 568 -12.23 12.60 -13.00
N ASP A 569 -13.01 13.68 -12.93
CA ASP A 569 -14.16 13.93 -13.81
C ASP A 569 -13.80 13.82 -15.30
N ALA A 570 -12.59 14.26 -15.66
CA ALA A 570 -12.02 14.17 -17.00
C ALA A 570 -12.09 12.77 -17.62
N TRP A 571 -12.04 11.68 -16.84
CA TRP A 571 -12.08 10.31 -17.37
C TRP A 571 -13.38 10.04 -18.14
N SER A 572 -14.50 10.59 -17.67
CA SER A 572 -15.80 10.42 -18.33
C SER A 572 -15.83 11.06 -19.73
N MET A 573 -15.01 12.10 -19.97
CA MET A 573 -14.87 12.75 -21.27
C MET A 573 -14.12 11.88 -22.30
N PHE A 574 -13.42 10.84 -21.83
CA PHE A 574 -12.80 9.82 -22.69
C PHE A 574 -13.72 8.63 -22.95
N GLY A 575 -14.93 8.61 -22.39
CA GLY A 575 -15.96 7.60 -22.60
C GLY A 575 -16.62 7.13 -21.30
N THR A 576 -17.92 6.85 -21.36
CA THR A 576 -18.72 6.44 -20.20
C THR A 576 -19.24 5.01 -20.26
N LYS A 577 -19.15 4.34 -21.42
CA LYS A 577 -19.59 2.96 -21.61
C LYS A 577 -18.47 1.94 -21.45
N ASP A 578 -17.29 2.29 -21.95
CA ASP A 578 -16.08 1.47 -21.90
C ASP A 578 -15.09 2.16 -20.96
N LEU A 579 -15.26 1.91 -19.66
CA LEU A 579 -14.48 2.56 -18.60
C LEU A 579 -13.02 2.14 -18.59
N GLU A 580 -12.72 0.91 -19.04
CA GLU A 580 -11.35 0.43 -19.24
C GLU A 580 -10.69 1.24 -20.36
N GLY A 581 -11.29 1.28 -21.55
CA GLY A 581 -10.73 2.06 -22.65
C GLY A 581 -10.65 3.57 -22.33
N ALA A 582 -11.60 4.12 -21.58
CA ALA A 582 -11.55 5.50 -21.12
C ALA A 582 -10.34 5.73 -20.19
N ASP A 583 -10.03 4.77 -19.32
CA ASP A 583 -8.85 4.79 -18.45
C ASP A 583 -7.56 4.91 -19.26
N TYR A 584 -7.38 4.01 -20.22
CA TYR A 584 -6.20 3.99 -21.08
C TYR A 584 -6.03 5.30 -21.85
N ARG A 585 -7.12 5.85 -22.40
CA ARG A 585 -7.08 7.11 -23.14
C ARG A 585 -6.74 8.29 -22.23
N ALA A 586 -7.34 8.35 -21.04
CA ALA A 586 -7.07 9.41 -20.06
C ALA A 586 -5.62 9.35 -19.53
N CYS A 587 -5.16 8.17 -19.08
CA CYS A 587 -3.79 7.98 -18.62
C CYS A 587 -2.76 8.32 -19.70
N LYS A 588 -3.01 7.90 -20.95
CA LYS A 588 -2.15 8.26 -22.09
C LYS A 588 -2.14 9.78 -22.38
N ASN A 589 -3.30 10.44 -22.26
CA ASN A 589 -3.43 11.87 -22.53
C ASN A 589 -2.71 12.72 -21.47
N PHE A 590 -2.93 12.42 -20.19
CA PHE A 590 -2.37 13.21 -19.09
C PHE A 590 -0.93 12.82 -18.75
N GLY A 591 -0.54 11.57 -18.99
CA GLY A 591 0.81 11.09 -18.69
C GLY A 591 1.14 11.06 -17.19
N PRO A 592 2.38 10.73 -16.84
CA PRO A 592 2.86 10.70 -15.46
C PRO A 592 2.67 12.06 -14.77
N ILE A 593 2.31 12.06 -13.49
CA ILE A 593 1.97 13.30 -12.75
C ILE A 593 3.16 14.27 -12.55
N TYR A 594 4.41 13.81 -12.61
CA TYR A 594 5.60 14.64 -12.38
C TYR A 594 6.44 14.90 -13.65
N LYS A 595 5.81 14.85 -14.83
CA LYS A 595 6.46 15.07 -16.13
C LYS A 595 6.16 16.43 -16.74
#